data_AF-A0AAD3RQH8-F1
#
_entry.id   AF-A0AAD3RQH8-F1
#
_cell.length_a   1.000
_cell.length_b   1.000
_cell.length_c   1.000
_cell.angle_alpha   90.00
_cell.angle_beta   90.00
_cell.angle_gamma   90.00
#
_symmetry.space_group_name_H-M   'P 1'
#
loop_
_entity.id
_entity.type
_entity.pdbx_description
1 polymer ?
#
loop_
_entity_poly.entity_id
_entity_poly.type
_entity_poly.pdbx_seq_one_letter_code
_entity_poly.pdbx_strand_id
1 'polypeptide(L)'
;MAVALPHGFVERTQRRGLPVTEWAPQLHILAHPSAGALLNNCGWISVSGGLRFEVSFVTLALLYEQSLNAKLIAQELELGVEVRRNEEDDSFSCKVVRTLMEEEEGRQIRSRVQEIIRDLTRNDSQVYRASIHNFVSLIKQKASCK
;
A
#
# COMPACT_ATOMS: atom_id res chain seq x y z
N MET A 1 6.07 -19.28 12.35
CA MET A 1 5.64 -20.40 11.49
C MET A 1 6.33 -20.24 10.15
N ALA A 2 7.17 -21.19 9.72
CA ALA A 2 7.70 -21.16 8.36
C ALA A 2 6.59 -21.62 7.40
N VAL A 3 6.15 -20.73 6.51
CA VAL A 3 5.20 -21.09 5.45
C VAL A 3 5.98 -21.91 4.42
N ALA A 4 5.60 -23.18 4.25
CA ALA A 4 6.16 -24.01 3.20
C ALA A 4 5.56 -23.60 1.85
N LEU A 5 6.42 -23.22 0.89
CA LEU A 5 5.99 -22.96 -0.48
C LEU A 5 5.59 -24.28 -1.15
N PRO A 6 4.57 -24.27 -2.05
CA PRO A 6 4.21 -25.46 -2.80
C PRO A 6 5.38 -26.04 -3.60
N HIS A 7 5.43 -27.37 -3.73
CA HIS A 7 6.47 -28.04 -4.51
C HIS A 7 6.57 -27.46 -5.94
N GLY A 8 7.79 -27.17 -6.38
CA GLY A 8 8.07 -26.61 -7.70
C GLY A 8 7.76 -25.10 -7.85
N PHE A 9 7.34 -24.39 -6.78
CA PHE A 9 6.93 -22.98 -6.89
C PHE A 9 8.08 -22.07 -7.34
N VAL A 10 9.26 -22.24 -6.76
CA VAL A 10 10.43 -21.41 -7.06
C VAL A 10 10.86 -21.63 -8.51
N GLU A 11 10.92 -22.89 -8.94
CA GLU A 11 11.31 -23.30 -10.28
C GLU A 11 10.36 -22.74 -11.35
N ARG A 12 9.05 -22.72 -11.06
CA ARG A 12 8.03 -22.14 -11.95
C ARG A 12 8.08 -20.61 -12.03
N THR A 13 8.59 -19.94 -11.00
CA THR A 13 8.53 -18.47 -10.87
C THR A 13 9.87 -17.75 -11.05
N GLN A 14 11.01 -18.45 -10.98
CA GLN A 14 12.36 -17.88 -10.97
C GLN A 14 12.70 -16.90 -12.10
N ARG A 15 12.03 -16.96 -13.25
CA ARG A 15 12.26 -16.03 -14.38
C ARG A 15 11.49 -14.72 -14.25
N ARG A 16 10.49 -14.65 -13.37
CA ARG A 16 9.53 -13.54 -13.26
C ARG A 16 9.25 -13.09 -11.82
N GLY A 17 9.81 -13.78 -10.83
CA GLY A 17 9.61 -13.48 -9.42
C GLY A 17 10.78 -13.98 -8.57
N LEU A 18 10.97 -13.31 -7.44
CA LEU A 18 11.97 -13.64 -6.44
C LEU A 18 11.25 -13.83 -5.09
N PRO A 19 11.09 -15.07 -4.60
CA PRO A 19 10.50 -15.29 -3.28
C PRO A 19 11.47 -14.85 -2.18
N VAL A 20 10.97 -14.04 -1.24
CA VAL A 20 11.69 -13.61 -0.03
C VAL A 20 10.83 -13.99 1.17
N THR A 21 11.34 -14.83 2.07
CA THR A 21 10.53 -15.49 3.12
C THR A 21 10.61 -14.86 4.49
N GLU A 22 11.56 -13.95 4.72
CA GLU A 22 11.77 -13.31 6.02
C GLU A 22 11.46 -11.82 5.96
N TRP A 23 12.39 -11.03 5.43
CA TRP A 23 12.27 -9.59 5.38
C TRP A 23 12.81 -9.05 4.06
N ALA A 24 12.15 -8.02 3.56
CA ALA A 24 12.56 -7.28 2.38
C ALA A 24 12.56 -5.77 2.67
N PRO A 25 13.47 -5.00 2.08
CA PRO A 25 13.56 -3.55 2.31
C PRO A 25 12.42 -2.81 1.60
N GLN A 26 11.20 -2.89 2.15
CA GLN A 26 9.96 -2.43 1.51
C GLN A 26 10.07 -1.02 0.93
N LEU A 27 10.59 -0.05 1.68
CA LEU A 27 10.71 1.33 1.18
C LEU A 27 11.67 1.45 -0.01
N HIS A 28 12.75 0.67 -0.05
CA HIS A 28 13.66 0.66 -1.19
C HIS A 28 13.04 0.00 -2.42
N ILE A 29 12.24 -1.05 -2.20
CA ILE A 29 11.49 -1.73 -3.27
C ILE A 29 10.45 -0.76 -3.85
N LEU A 30 9.65 -0.11 -3.00
CA LEU A 30 8.62 0.84 -3.44
C LEU A 30 9.21 2.06 -4.15
N ALA A 31 10.39 2.53 -3.74
CA ALA A 31 11.08 3.63 -4.40
C ALA A 31 11.66 3.26 -5.78
N HIS A 32 11.70 1.98 -6.14
CA HIS A 32 12.30 1.55 -7.40
C HIS A 32 11.31 1.81 -8.57
N PRO A 33 11.75 2.37 -9.72
CA PRO A 33 10.86 2.64 -10.87
C PRO A 33 10.15 1.41 -11.45
N SER A 34 10.64 0.20 -11.17
CA SER A 34 10.00 -1.05 -11.58
C SER A 34 8.84 -1.48 -10.67
N ALA A 35 8.64 -0.84 -9.51
CA ALA A 35 7.52 -1.11 -8.63
C ALA A 35 6.25 -0.48 -9.20
N GLY A 36 5.39 -1.29 -9.81
CA GLY A 36 4.13 -0.83 -10.41
C GLY A 36 2.91 -0.96 -9.51
N ALA A 37 2.92 -1.89 -8.55
CA ALA A 37 1.83 -2.13 -7.62
C ALA A 37 2.32 -2.80 -6.32
N LEU A 38 1.58 -2.60 -5.23
CA LEU A 38 1.80 -3.21 -3.93
C LEU A 38 0.58 -4.04 -3.52
N LEU A 39 0.76 -5.37 -3.42
CA LEU A 39 -0.20 -6.21 -2.72
C LEU A 39 0.02 -6.07 -1.21
N ASN A 40 -0.99 -5.56 -0.50
CA ASN A 40 -0.85 -5.14 0.89
C ASN A 40 -2.03 -5.60 1.72
N ASN A 41 -1.78 -5.90 2.99
CA ASN A 41 -2.82 -6.13 3.98
C ASN A 41 -3.54 -4.85 4.43
N CYS A 42 -3.25 -3.70 3.83
CA CYS A 42 -3.82 -2.40 4.17
C CYS A 42 -3.41 -1.86 5.55
N GLY A 43 -2.30 -2.32 6.13
CA GLY A 43 -1.68 -1.63 7.26
C GLY A 43 -1.23 -0.21 6.87
N TRP A 44 -1.57 0.79 7.67
CA TRP A 44 -1.43 2.20 7.29
C TRP A 44 0.00 2.65 7.01
N ILE A 45 0.99 2.06 7.68
CA ILE A 45 2.42 2.35 7.41
C ILE A 45 2.80 1.93 5.99
N SER A 46 2.37 0.74 5.55
CA SER A 46 2.64 0.26 4.19
C SER A 46 1.88 1.05 3.13
N VAL A 47 0.64 1.44 3.43
CA VAL A 47 -0.16 2.33 2.57
C VAL A 47 0.54 3.66 2.39
N SER A 48 0.97 4.29 3.48
CA SER A 48 1.69 5.57 3.45
C SER A 48 3.00 5.47 2.64
N GLY A 49 3.71 4.36 2.75
CA GLY A 49 4.90 4.08 1.94
C GLY A 49 4.58 3.96 0.44
N GLY A 50 3.53 3.22 0.06
CA GLY A 50 3.12 3.08 -1.33
C GLY A 50 2.68 4.41 -1.94
N LEU A 51 1.90 5.19 -1.19
CA LEU A 51 1.46 6.53 -1.56
C LEU A 51 2.65 7.44 -1.84
N ARG A 52 3.62 7.50 -0.92
CA ARG A 52 4.83 8.31 -1.07
C ARG A 52 5.60 8.03 -2.35
N PHE A 53 5.58 6.80 -2.85
CA PHE A 53 6.28 6.39 -4.07
C PHE A 53 5.34 6.16 -5.26
N GLU A 54 4.11 6.68 -5.20
CA GLU A 54 3.13 6.67 -6.29
C GLU A 54 2.78 5.26 -6.80
N VAL A 55 2.80 4.27 -5.92
CA VAL A 55 2.49 2.88 -6.24
C VAL A 55 1.00 2.60 -6.05
N SER A 56 0.35 1.92 -7.00
CA SER A 56 -1.05 1.49 -6.87
C SER A 56 -1.21 0.25 -5.99
N PHE A 57 -2.41 0.03 -5.47
CA PHE A 57 -2.63 -1.01 -4.45
C PHE A 57 -3.44 -2.21 -4.95
N VAL A 58 -3.04 -3.40 -4.52
CA VAL A 58 -3.92 -4.58 -4.48
C VAL A 58 -4.22 -4.85 -3.01
N THR A 59 -5.47 -4.60 -2.59
CA THR A 59 -5.86 -4.62 -1.18
C THR A 59 -6.37 -5.99 -0.76
N LEU A 60 -5.81 -6.54 0.32
CA LEU A 60 -6.21 -7.82 0.90
C LEU A 60 -6.22 -7.70 2.43
N ALA A 61 -7.27 -7.11 2.99
CA ALA A 61 -7.39 -6.92 4.44
C ALA A 61 -7.41 -8.26 5.18
N LEU A 62 -6.65 -8.35 6.29
CA LEU A 62 -6.59 -9.57 7.10
C LEU A 62 -7.18 -9.37 8.50
N LEU A 63 -6.84 -8.27 9.18
CA LEU A 63 -7.16 -8.06 10.60
C LEU A 63 -7.38 -6.58 10.95
N TYR A 64 -8.06 -6.31 12.07
CA TYR A 64 -8.19 -4.97 12.68
C TYR A 64 -8.78 -3.90 11.75
N GLU A 65 -8.15 -2.73 11.65
CA GLU A 65 -8.60 -1.58 10.85
C GLU A 65 -8.40 -1.78 9.34
N GLN A 66 -7.73 -2.85 8.92
CA GLN A 66 -7.30 -3.07 7.55
C GLN A 66 -8.47 -3.12 6.56
N SER A 67 -9.64 -3.61 6.98
CA SER A 67 -10.84 -3.64 6.13
C SER A 67 -11.39 -2.25 5.83
N LEU A 68 -11.29 -1.32 6.79
CA LEU A 68 -11.65 0.09 6.58
C LEU A 68 -10.65 0.75 5.63
N ASN A 69 -9.35 0.51 5.84
CA ASN A 69 -8.31 1.02 4.95
C ASN A 69 -8.45 0.46 3.53
N ALA A 70 -8.78 -0.83 3.38
CA ALA A 70 -8.99 -1.45 2.07
C ALA A 70 -10.13 -0.78 1.30
N LYS A 71 -11.26 -0.53 1.97
CA LYS A 71 -12.41 0.19 1.37
C LYS A 71 -12.06 1.63 1.02
N LEU A 72 -11.41 2.35 1.94
CA LEU A 72 -10.95 3.72 1.68
C LEU A 72 -10.05 3.77 0.43
N ILE A 73 -9.09 2.86 0.31
CA ILE A 73 -8.13 2.84 -0.80
C ILE A 73 -8.79 2.41 -2.11
N ALA A 74 -9.55 1.32 -2.12
CA ALA A 74 -10.05 0.71 -3.35
C ALA A 74 -11.39 1.30 -3.82
N GLN A 75 -12.25 1.76 -2.91
CA GLN A 75 -13.61 2.21 -3.22
C GLN A 75 -13.76 3.72 -3.16
N GLU A 76 -13.23 4.38 -2.12
CA GLU A 76 -13.45 5.82 -1.93
C GLU A 76 -12.40 6.69 -2.65
N LEU A 77 -11.13 6.28 -2.59
CA LEU A 77 -10.03 7.02 -3.21
C LEU A 77 -9.65 6.50 -4.60
N GLU A 78 -10.12 5.29 -4.96
CA GLU A 78 -9.88 4.62 -6.24
C GLU A 78 -8.38 4.49 -6.58
N LEU A 79 -7.56 4.15 -5.57
CA LEU A 79 -6.09 4.04 -5.68
C LEU A 79 -5.62 2.59 -5.91
N GLY A 80 -6.54 1.66 -6.05
CA GLY A 80 -6.23 0.24 -6.15
C GLY A 80 -7.46 -0.62 -6.35
N VAL A 81 -7.23 -1.94 -6.35
CA VAL A 81 -8.27 -2.96 -6.52
C VAL A 81 -8.31 -3.89 -5.31
N GLU A 82 -9.52 -4.26 -4.90
CA GLU A 82 -9.74 -5.17 -3.78
C GLU A 82 -9.75 -6.63 -4.22
N VAL A 83 -8.95 -7.46 -3.54
CA VAL A 83 -8.98 -8.91 -3.71
C VAL A 83 -10.19 -9.45 -2.96
N ARG A 84 -11.27 -9.74 -3.68
CA ARG A 84 -12.45 -10.37 -3.09
C ARG A 84 -12.21 -11.86 -2.86
N ARG A 85 -12.64 -12.33 -1.70
CA ARG A 85 -12.73 -13.76 -1.37
C ARG A 85 -13.94 -14.34 -2.10
N ASN A 86 -13.76 -15.48 -2.76
CA ASN A 86 -14.87 -16.24 -3.31
C ASN A 86 -15.67 -16.87 -2.17
N GLU A 87 -16.99 -16.66 -2.14
CA GLU A 87 -17.86 -17.18 -1.08
C GLU A 87 -18.09 -18.69 -1.17
N GLU A 88 -17.88 -19.30 -2.35
CA GLU A 88 -18.12 -20.72 -2.56
C GLU A 88 -16.96 -21.62 -2.08
N ASP A 89 -15.72 -21.20 -2.34
CA ASP A 89 -14.53 -22.01 -2.12
C ASP A 89 -13.43 -21.29 -1.32
N ASP A 90 -13.73 -20.11 -0.79
CA ASP A 90 -12.84 -19.27 -0.01
C ASP A 90 -11.55 -18.83 -0.73
N SER A 91 -11.48 -19.01 -2.05
CA SER A 91 -10.30 -18.70 -2.86
C SER A 91 -10.17 -17.20 -3.17
N PHE A 92 -8.95 -16.80 -3.56
CA PHE A 92 -8.64 -15.45 -4.01
C PHE A 92 -8.25 -15.45 -5.49
N SER A 93 -8.81 -14.51 -6.25
CA SER A 93 -8.51 -14.38 -7.68
C SER A 93 -7.24 -13.57 -7.91
N CYS A 94 -6.30 -14.12 -8.67
CA CYS A 94 -5.11 -13.37 -9.13
C CYS A 94 -5.39 -12.45 -10.33
N LYS A 95 -6.62 -12.46 -10.90
CA LYS A 95 -6.98 -11.64 -12.06
C LYS A 95 -6.81 -10.15 -11.77
N VAL A 96 -7.08 -9.72 -10.55
CA VAL A 96 -6.94 -8.31 -10.13
C VAL A 96 -5.52 -7.78 -10.28
N VAL A 97 -4.51 -8.64 -10.12
CA VAL A 97 -3.10 -8.27 -10.38
C VAL A 97 -2.89 -7.99 -11.86
N ARG A 98 -3.46 -8.83 -12.73
CA ARG A 98 -3.37 -8.63 -14.19
C ARG A 98 -4.08 -7.34 -14.61
N THR A 99 -5.30 -7.11 -14.13
CA THR A 99 -6.07 -5.89 -14.41
C THR A 99 -5.28 -4.64 -14.02
N LEU A 100 -4.72 -4.62 -12.81
CA LEU A 100 -3.94 -3.48 -12.35
C LEU A 100 -2.63 -3.27 -13.14
N MET A 101 -1.97 -4.34 -13.56
CA MET A 101 -0.64 -4.26 -14.20
C MET A 101 -0.70 -4.07 -15.72
N GLU A 102 -1.67 -4.67 -16.41
CA GLU A 102 -1.69 -4.79 -17.88
C GLU A 102 -2.84 -4.02 -18.55
N GLU A 103 -3.97 -3.83 -17.86
CA GLU A 103 -5.21 -3.31 -18.45
C GLU A 103 -5.32 -1.77 -18.35
N GLU A 104 -6.29 -1.19 -19.06
CA GLU A 104 -6.53 0.27 -19.09
C GLU A 104 -6.96 0.79 -17.72
N GLU A 105 -7.79 0.03 -17.00
CA GLU A 105 -8.21 0.35 -15.64
C GLU A 105 -7.00 0.57 -14.72
N GLY A 106 -5.98 -0.29 -14.84
CA GLY A 106 -4.73 -0.13 -14.09
C GLY A 106 -3.95 1.14 -14.42
N ARG A 107 -4.00 1.62 -15.68
CA ARG A 107 -3.40 2.90 -16.08
C ARG A 107 -4.16 4.09 -15.48
N GLN A 108 -5.48 4.01 -15.43
CA GLN A 108 -6.33 5.03 -14.81
C GLN A 108 -6.05 5.13 -13.30
N ILE A 109 -5.99 4.00 -12.61
CA ILE A 109 -5.67 3.94 -11.17
C ILE A 109 -4.28 4.55 -10.89
N ARG A 110 -3.24 4.21 -11.66
CA ARG A 110 -1.91 4.83 -11.48
C ARG A 110 -1.95 6.34 -11.68
N SER A 111 -2.69 6.82 -12.68
CA SER A 111 -2.86 8.26 -12.92
C SER A 111 -3.57 8.94 -11.74
N ARG A 112 -4.57 8.28 -11.16
CA ARG A 112 -5.30 8.74 -9.98
C ARG A 112 -4.41 8.81 -8.74
N VAL A 113 -3.56 7.81 -8.50
CA VAL A 113 -2.55 7.84 -7.43
C VAL A 113 -1.67 9.09 -7.55
N GLN A 114 -1.14 9.35 -8.74
CA GLN A 114 -0.27 10.52 -8.97
C GLN A 114 -1.00 11.84 -8.76
N GLU A 115 -2.29 11.92 -9.11
CA GLU A 115 -3.13 13.10 -8.87
C GLU A 115 -3.32 13.34 -7.36
N ILE A 116 -3.74 12.31 -6.62
CA ILE A 116 -3.95 12.41 -5.17
C ILE A 116 -2.65 12.80 -4.47
N ILE A 117 -1.52 12.22 -4.84
CA ILE A 117 -0.22 12.58 -4.24
C ILE A 117 0.16 14.01 -4.55
N ARG A 118 -0.06 14.49 -5.77
CA ARG A 118 0.15 15.90 -6.12
C ARG A 118 -0.72 16.84 -5.28
N ASP A 119 -1.96 16.48 -5.02
CA ASP A 119 -2.87 17.28 -4.21
C ASP A 119 -2.50 17.26 -2.72
N LEU A 120 -2.18 16.10 -2.16
CA LEU A 120 -1.75 15.95 -0.76
C LEU A 120 -0.44 16.70 -0.50
N THR A 121 0.53 16.56 -1.41
CA THR A 121 1.86 17.17 -1.24
C THR A 121 1.89 18.67 -1.50
N ARG A 122 0.85 19.25 -2.12
CA ARG A 122 0.78 20.69 -2.48
C ARG A 122 1.07 21.61 -1.29
N ASN A 123 0.61 21.24 -0.09
CA ASN A 123 0.80 22.00 1.14
C ASN A 123 1.45 21.19 2.28
N ASP A 124 1.89 19.96 2.02
CA ASP A 124 2.36 19.04 3.05
C ASP A 124 3.43 19.65 3.95
N SER A 125 4.41 20.34 3.35
CA SER A 125 5.50 20.97 4.11
C SER A 125 5.00 22.00 5.13
N GLN A 126 3.90 22.69 4.84
CA GLN A 126 3.30 23.67 5.76
C GLN A 126 2.50 22.96 6.85
N VAL A 127 1.70 21.96 6.47
CA VAL A 127 0.88 21.16 7.40
C VAL A 127 1.77 20.40 8.39
N TYR A 128 2.80 19.68 7.92
CA TYR A 128 3.74 18.98 8.79
C TYR A 128 4.47 19.94 9.73
N ARG A 129 4.92 21.10 9.23
CA ARG A 129 5.57 22.11 10.07
C ARG A 129 4.64 22.64 11.14
N ALA A 130 3.39 22.93 10.80
CA ALA A 130 2.38 23.40 11.75
C ALA A 130 2.10 22.32 12.82
N SER A 131 1.93 21.06 12.43
CA SER A 131 1.74 19.95 13.38
C SER A 131 2.92 19.76 14.33
N ILE A 132 4.16 19.79 13.81
CA ILE A 132 5.37 19.70 14.64
C ILE A 132 5.46 20.91 15.58
N HIS A 133 5.23 22.11 15.07
CA HIS A 133 5.24 23.33 15.86
C HIS A 133 4.21 23.29 17.01
N ASN A 134 2.98 22.86 16.72
CA ASN A 134 1.91 22.72 17.70
C ASN A 134 2.25 21.68 18.76
N PHE A 135 2.81 20.54 18.35
CA PHE A 135 3.24 19.49 19.27
C PHE A 135 4.35 19.98 20.20
N VAL A 136 5.38 20.65 19.67
CA VAL A 136 6.46 21.24 20.47
C VAL A 136 5.93 22.31 21.43
N SER A 137 5.00 23.15 20.96
CA SER A 137 4.38 24.19 21.79
C SER A 137 3.59 23.59 22.95
N LEU A 138 2.83 22.51 22.70
CA LEU A 138 2.11 21.77 23.73
C LEU A 138 3.04 21.18 24.79
N ILE A 139 4.17 20.59 24.38
CA ILE A 139 5.18 20.06 25.30
C ILE A 139 5.73 21.18 26.18
N LYS A 140 6.08 22.34 25.58
CA LYS A 140 6.59 23.49 26.33
C LYS A 140 5.58 24.01 27.36
N GLN A 141 4.31 24.10 26.99
CA GLN A 141 3.24 24.52 27.90
C GLN A 141 3.12 23.56 29.10
N LYS A 142 3.08 22.25 28.86
CA LYS A 142 2.98 21.26 29.93
C LYS A 142 4.24 21.15 30.78
N ALA A 143 5.42 21.35 30.20
CA ALA A 143 6.68 21.41 30.94
C ALA A 143 6.81 22.67 31.82
N SER A 144 6.12 23.76 31.45
CA SER A 144 6.04 25.00 32.23
C SER A 144 4.98 24.96 33.33
N CYS A 145 4.02 24.03 33.29
CA CYS A 145 3.16 23.69 34.42
C CYS A 145 3.93 22.82 35.42
N LYS A 146 4.83 23.45 36.18
CA LYS A 146 5.20 22.99 37.53
C LYS A 146 4.45 23.85 38.55
#